data_AF-A0A2N5TVX8-F1
#
_entry.id   AF-A0A2N5TVX8-F1
#
_cell.length_a   1.000
_cell.length_b   1.000
_cell.length_c   1.000
_cell.angle_alpha   90.00
_cell.angle_beta   90.00
_cell.angle_gamma   90.00
#
_symmetry.space_group_name_H-M   'P 1'
#
loop_
_entity.id
_entity.type
_entity.pdbx_description
1 polymer ?
#
loop_
_entity_poly.entity_id
_entity_poly.type
_entity_poly.pdbx_seq_one_letter_code
_entity_poly.pdbx_strand_id
1 'polypeptide(L)'
;MESNEVNSSFFPPPPARYKLFTNANIKLAERLKEDEQYGEIARHPFDPAKQKEILQDTHPANDELDQVDLRTLITPPNLDWIRENGGWTAFGDREPWPGKLAPASLEGMPKLYDPKMERKEALQALLNTLIHAYMELLDALANQGPTSLSTPAGPTTSKTDQIVSHIELAAFNIHGLCNELRPRQARETLKLIMRQQAREKRLKAARVIRTCEDLRSQLARLKTDPIVADDGNSDLPAPPAPSVSAPLPAEASQSATRPIGGYDYELLLATVRAKLHPNTS
;
A
#
# COMPACT_ATOMS: atom_id res chain seq x y z
N MET A 1 5.34 -31.02 -33.10
CA MET A 1 6.69 -30.39 -33.13
C MET A 1 6.44 -28.91 -33.31
N GLU A 2 6.25 -28.19 -32.21
CA GLU A 2 6.02 -26.75 -32.25
C GLU A 2 7.33 -26.06 -32.60
N SER A 3 7.27 -25.26 -33.65
CA SER A 3 8.37 -24.44 -34.14
C SER A 3 8.88 -23.55 -33.02
N ASN A 4 10.13 -23.79 -32.65
CA ASN A 4 10.93 -22.96 -31.77
C ASN A 4 11.23 -21.64 -32.50
N GLU A 5 10.19 -20.83 -32.76
CA GLU A 5 10.34 -19.45 -33.18
C GLU A 5 10.97 -18.72 -32.01
N VAL A 6 12.27 -18.48 -32.15
CA VAL A 6 13.06 -17.66 -31.24
C VAL A 6 12.52 -16.23 -31.36
N ASN A 7 11.43 -15.96 -30.64
CA ASN A 7 10.93 -14.62 -30.45
C ASN A 7 12.04 -13.83 -29.77
N SER A 8 12.68 -12.94 -30.53
CA SER A 8 13.70 -11.98 -30.10
C SER A 8 13.10 -10.89 -29.18
N SER A 9 12.18 -11.28 -28.30
CA SER A 9 11.54 -10.46 -27.28
C SER A 9 12.19 -10.78 -25.95
N PHE A 10 12.65 -9.74 -25.24
CA PHE A 10 13.17 -9.85 -23.87
C PHE A 10 12.11 -10.35 -22.87
N PHE A 11 10.82 -10.26 -23.23
CA PHE A 11 9.71 -10.65 -22.38
C PHE A 11 9.06 -11.95 -22.87
N PRO A 12 8.71 -12.88 -21.96
CA PRO A 12 7.97 -14.08 -22.31
C PRO A 12 6.59 -13.70 -22.86
N PRO A 13 6.05 -14.45 -23.84
CA PRO A 13 4.69 -14.23 -24.30
C PRO A 13 3.70 -14.51 -23.16
N PRO A 14 2.53 -13.84 -23.16
CA PRO A 14 1.50 -14.07 -22.15
C PRO A 14 1.03 -15.53 -22.17
N PRO A 15 0.53 -16.07 -21.04
CA PRO A 15 0.07 -17.46 -20.96
C PRO A 15 -1.04 -17.76 -21.97
N ALA A 16 -0.91 -18.84 -22.76
CA ALA A 16 -1.81 -19.17 -23.89
C ALA A 16 -3.32 -19.09 -23.57
N ARG A 17 -3.69 -19.30 -22.30
CA ARG A 17 -5.04 -19.15 -21.76
C ARG A 17 -5.70 -17.79 -22.04
N TYR A 18 -4.94 -16.72 -22.30
CA TYR A 18 -5.50 -15.42 -22.65
C TYR A 18 -6.39 -15.49 -23.93
N LYS A 19 -6.09 -16.39 -24.86
CA LYS A 19 -6.86 -16.57 -26.11
C LYS A 19 -8.28 -17.07 -25.87
N LEU A 20 -8.52 -17.71 -24.73
CA LEU A 20 -9.82 -18.28 -24.37
C LEU A 20 -10.81 -17.23 -23.84
N PHE A 21 -10.33 -16.02 -23.51
CA PHE A 21 -11.17 -14.91 -23.05
C PHE A 21 -11.87 -14.20 -24.22
N THR A 22 -12.74 -14.93 -24.93
CA THR A 22 -13.58 -14.38 -25.98
C THR A 22 -14.98 -14.03 -25.45
N ASN A 23 -15.66 -13.07 -26.07
CA ASN A 23 -17.03 -12.71 -25.69
C ASN A 23 -18.03 -13.88 -25.80
N ALA A 24 -17.76 -14.84 -26.70
CA ALA A 24 -18.56 -16.05 -26.82
C ALA A 24 -18.32 -17.00 -25.63
N ASN A 25 -17.05 -17.25 -25.29
CA ASN A 25 -16.68 -18.15 -24.20
C ASN A 25 -17.11 -17.60 -22.83
N ILE A 26 -17.10 -16.28 -22.65
CA ILE A 26 -17.59 -15.63 -21.44
C ILE A 26 -19.09 -15.86 -21.27
N LYS A 27 -19.89 -15.68 -22.33
CA LYS A 27 -21.33 -15.97 -22.29
C LYS A 27 -21.64 -17.44 -22.00
N LEU A 28 -20.84 -18.36 -22.54
CA LEU A 28 -20.97 -19.78 -22.22
C LEU A 28 -20.62 -20.06 -20.75
N ALA A 29 -19.56 -19.45 -20.24
CA ALA A 29 -19.18 -19.56 -18.84
C ALA A 29 -20.23 -18.94 -17.89
N GLU A 30 -20.92 -17.86 -18.30
CA GLU A 30 -22.03 -17.25 -17.56
C GLU A 30 -23.21 -18.20 -17.46
N ARG A 31 -23.60 -18.84 -18.57
CA ARG A 31 -24.66 -19.87 -18.57
C ARG A 31 -24.32 -21.03 -17.65
N LEU A 32 -23.10 -21.55 -17.75
CA LEU A 32 -22.62 -22.62 -16.86
C LEU A 32 -22.69 -22.26 -15.37
N LYS A 33 -22.65 -20.96 -15.03
CA LYS A 33 -22.77 -20.48 -13.65
C LYS A 33 -24.22 -20.45 -13.16
N GLU A 34 -25.17 -20.25 -14.07
CA GLU A 34 -26.60 -20.15 -13.76
C GLU A 34 -27.25 -21.52 -13.50
N ASP A 35 -26.67 -22.60 -14.03
CA ASP A 35 -27.21 -23.95 -13.89
C ASP A 35 -27.10 -24.50 -12.45
N GLU A 36 -28.15 -25.19 -11.97
CA GLU A 36 -28.22 -25.74 -10.60
C GLU A 36 -27.14 -26.81 -10.31
N GLN A 37 -26.59 -27.43 -11.35
CA GLN A 37 -25.50 -28.41 -11.27
C GLN A 37 -24.11 -27.76 -11.16
N TYR A 38 -24.02 -26.42 -11.10
CA TYR A 38 -22.77 -25.66 -10.97
C TYR A 38 -21.85 -26.18 -9.86
N GLY A 39 -22.42 -26.61 -8.73
CA GLY A 39 -21.69 -27.14 -7.58
C GLY A 39 -21.06 -28.53 -7.79
N GLU A 40 -21.59 -29.35 -8.69
CA GLU A 40 -21.08 -30.70 -8.94
C GLU A 40 -19.88 -30.72 -9.88
N ILE A 41 -19.86 -29.78 -10.83
CA ILE A 41 -18.72 -29.52 -11.70
C ILE A 41 -17.61 -28.82 -10.89
N ALA A 42 -17.95 -28.09 -9.81
CA ALA A 42 -17.03 -27.26 -9.01
C ALA A 42 -16.15 -28.05 -8.05
N ARG A 43 -16.37 -29.36 -7.93
CA ARG A 43 -15.47 -30.23 -7.18
C ARG A 43 -14.20 -30.43 -7.99
N HIS A 44 -13.04 -30.23 -7.37
CA HIS A 44 -11.78 -30.74 -7.91
C HIS A 44 -11.73 -32.25 -7.67
N PRO A 45 -11.40 -33.08 -8.68
CA PRO A 45 -10.93 -32.72 -10.03
C PRO A 45 -12.02 -32.29 -11.03
N PHE A 46 -11.65 -31.44 -12.00
CA PHE A 46 -12.53 -30.98 -13.08
C PHE A 46 -12.98 -32.14 -13.98
N ASP A 47 -14.30 -32.27 -14.18
CA ASP A 47 -14.91 -33.28 -15.06
C ASP A 47 -15.30 -32.67 -16.42
N PRO A 48 -14.52 -32.90 -17.50
CA PRO A 48 -14.82 -32.33 -18.81
C PRO A 48 -16.10 -32.90 -19.43
N ALA A 49 -16.48 -34.13 -19.08
CA ALA A 49 -17.68 -34.79 -19.59
C ALA A 49 -18.98 -34.07 -19.14
N LYS A 50 -19.03 -33.59 -17.90
CA LYS A 50 -20.18 -32.85 -17.36
C LYS A 50 -20.31 -31.46 -18.00
N GLN A 51 -19.18 -30.80 -18.25
CA GLN A 51 -19.18 -29.53 -18.98
C GLN A 51 -19.72 -29.72 -20.40
N LYS A 52 -19.36 -30.81 -21.08
CA LYS A 52 -19.90 -31.14 -22.41
C LYS A 52 -21.39 -31.45 -22.38
N GLU A 53 -21.87 -32.14 -21.35
CA GLU A 53 -23.28 -32.48 -21.18
C GLU A 53 -24.19 -31.26 -21.08
N ILE A 54 -23.70 -30.19 -20.44
CA ILE A 54 -24.46 -28.95 -20.27
C ILE A 54 -24.38 -28.06 -21.52
N LEU A 55 -23.28 -28.13 -22.27
CA LEU A 55 -23.05 -27.30 -23.45
C LEU A 55 -23.56 -27.90 -24.79
N GLN A 56 -24.23 -29.08 -24.74
CA GLN A 56 -24.59 -29.94 -25.88
C GLN A 56 -25.12 -29.23 -27.13
N ASP A 57 -25.79 -28.08 -26.99
CA ASP A 57 -26.50 -27.41 -28.09
C ASP A 57 -25.79 -26.21 -28.73
N THR A 58 -24.67 -25.71 -28.20
CA THR A 58 -24.12 -24.40 -28.64
C THR A 58 -22.65 -24.41 -29.07
N HIS A 59 -21.96 -25.55 -29.05
CA HIS A 59 -20.49 -25.54 -29.14
C HIS A 59 -19.96 -25.85 -30.57
N PRO A 60 -19.15 -24.97 -31.20
CA PRO A 60 -18.35 -25.34 -32.36
C PRO A 60 -17.21 -26.26 -31.89
N ALA A 61 -17.08 -27.47 -32.46
CA ALA A 61 -16.08 -28.47 -32.08
C ALA A 61 -14.65 -27.88 -32.04
N ASN A 62 -14.17 -27.55 -30.84
CA ASN A 62 -12.85 -27.02 -30.57
C ASN A 62 -12.27 -27.81 -29.39
N ASP A 63 -11.35 -28.73 -29.67
CA ASP A 63 -10.77 -29.67 -28.69
C ASP A 63 -10.03 -28.96 -27.53
N GLU A 64 -9.60 -27.71 -27.72
CA GLU A 64 -8.93 -26.90 -26.69
C GLU A 64 -9.90 -26.33 -25.64
N LEU A 65 -11.16 -26.04 -26.02
CA LEU A 65 -12.18 -25.52 -25.11
C LEU A 65 -12.74 -26.62 -24.19
N ASP A 66 -12.66 -27.86 -24.65
CA ASP A 66 -13.14 -29.03 -23.93
C ASP A 66 -12.22 -29.48 -22.79
N GLN A 67 -10.93 -29.14 -22.87
CA GLN A 67 -9.92 -29.49 -21.87
C GLN A 67 -9.83 -28.45 -20.75
N VAL A 68 -10.31 -27.23 -21.00
CA VAL A 68 -10.20 -26.11 -20.07
C VAL A 68 -11.53 -25.85 -19.40
N ASP A 69 -11.49 -25.72 -18.07
CA ASP A 69 -12.64 -25.32 -17.28
C ASP A 69 -13.04 -23.87 -17.61
N LEU A 70 -14.16 -23.68 -18.32
CA LEU A 70 -14.63 -22.36 -18.76
C LEU A 70 -14.99 -21.44 -17.57
N ARG A 71 -15.28 -22.00 -16.40
CA ARG A 71 -15.65 -21.21 -15.21
C ARG A 71 -14.48 -20.43 -14.65
N THR A 72 -13.26 -20.88 -14.93
CA THR A 72 -12.03 -20.19 -14.55
C THR A 72 -11.88 -18.85 -15.27
N LEU A 73 -12.68 -18.58 -16.31
CA LEU A 73 -12.74 -17.29 -17.02
C LEU A 73 -13.51 -16.21 -16.23
N ILE A 74 -14.46 -16.62 -15.38
CA ILE A 74 -15.31 -15.71 -14.58
C ILE A 74 -14.91 -15.74 -13.11
N THR A 75 -14.51 -16.91 -12.61
CA THR A 75 -14.21 -17.11 -11.20
C THR A 75 -12.81 -16.56 -10.92
N PRO A 76 -12.64 -15.67 -9.91
CA PRO A 76 -11.32 -15.24 -9.51
C PRO A 76 -10.49 -16.44 -9.04
N PRO A 77 -9.16 -16.39 -9.15
CA PRO A 77 -8.31 -17.44 -8.62
C PRO A 77 -8.57 -17.63 -7.14
N ASN A 78 -8.61 -18.89 -6.69
CA ASN A 78 -8.72 -19.19 -5.27
C ASN A 78 -7.51 -18.57 -4.56
N LEU A 79 -7.71 -17.71 -3.55
CA LEU A 79 -6.61 -17.10 -2.79
C LEU A 79 -6.23 -17.90 -1.55
N ASP A 80 -7.07 -18.86 -1.13
CA ASP A 80 -6.87 -19.63 0.09
C ASP A 80 -5.68 -20.59 -0.01
N TRP A 81 -5.37 -21.07 -1.21
CA TRP A 81 -4.15 -21.87 -1.47
C TRP A 81 -2.85 -21.14 -1.08
N ILE A 82 -2.78 -19.80 -1.13
CA ILE A 82 -1.60 -19.03 -0.71
C ILE A 82 -1.45 -19.13 0.82
N ARG A 83 -2.58 -19.14 1.54
CA ARG A 83 -2.61 -19.30 3.00
C ARG A 83 -2.22 -20.72 3.40
N GLU A 84 -2.73 -21.72 2.69
CA GLU A 84 -2.39 -23.15 2.87
C GLU A 84 -0.90 -23.41 2.62
N ASN A 85 -0.40 -22.97 1.47
CA ASN A 85 1.01 -23.08 1.05
C ASN A 85 1.97 -22.21 1.90
N GLY A 86 1.42 -21.34 2.75
CA GLY A 86 2.16 -20.56 3.72
C GLY A 86 3.01 -19.45 3.12
N GLY A 87 2.69 -19.00 1.91
CA GLY A 87 3.42 -17.97 1.18
C GLY A 87 3.23 -18.06 -0.33
N TRP A 88 3.85 -17.14 -1.05
CA TRP A 88 3.90 -17.12 -2.52
C TRP A 88 5.33 -16.87 -2.99
N THR A 89 5.68 -17.34 -4.18
CA THR A 89 6.97 -17.04 -4.79
C THR A 89 6.79 -15.99 -5.87
N ALA A 90 7.59 -14.93 -5.82
CA ALA A 90 7.64 -13.89 -6.83
C ALA A 90 9.09 -13.73 -7.31
N PHE A 91 9.32 -13.84 -8.63
CA PHE A 91 10.63 -13.62 -9.24
C PHE A 91 11.81 -14.43 -8.66
N GLY A 92 11.53 -15.62 -8.13
CA GLY A 92 12.54 -16.49 -7.50
C GLY A 92 12.61 -16.37 -5.98
N ASP A 93 12.05 -15.30 -5.41
CA ASP A 93 12.01 -15.08 -3.96
C ASP A 93 10.69 -15.60 -3.38
N ARG A 94 10.79 -16.42 -2.32
CA ARG A 94 9.62 -16.94 -1.61
C ARG A 94 9.23 -15.98 -0.49
N GLU A 95 8.13 -15.28 -0.67
CA GLU A 95 7.53 -14.43 0.34
C GLU A 95 6.59 -15.28 1.24
N PRO A 96 6.89 -15.42 2.54
CA PRO A 96 6.04 -16.14 3.47
C PRO A 96 4.73 -15.40 3.78
N TRP A 97 3.69 -16.16 4.13
CA TRP A 97 2.41 -15.58 4.53
C TRP A 97 2.55 -14.76 5.83
N PRO A 98 2.00 -13.53 5.91
CA PRO A 98 2.09 -12.70 7.10
C PRO A 98 1.47 -13.39 8.32
N GLY A 99 2.24 -13.51 9.39
CA GLY A 99 1.85 -14.16 10.64
C GLY A 99 2.37 -15.59 10.83
N LYS A 100 2.96 -16.22 9.80
CA LYS A 100 3.69 -17.49 9.94
C LYS A 100 5.20 -17.31 10.18
N LEU A 101 5.74 -16.10 10.07
CA LEU A 101 7.14 -15.86 10.47
C LEU A 101 7.29 -15.91 11.99
N ALA A 102 8.34 -16.59 12.45
CA ALA A 102 8.99 -16.23 13.70
C ALA A 102 9.35 -14.73 13.63
N PRO A 103 9.10 -13.93 14.69
CA PRO A 103 9.20 -12.47 14.64
C PRO A 103 10.59 -12.04 14.23
N ALA A 104 10.80 -11.79 12.93
CA ALA A 104 12.03 -11.34 12.26
C ALA A 104 13.28 -11.47 13.13
N SER A 105 13.52 -12.68 13.64
CA SER A 105 14.62 -12.87 14.57
C SER A 105 15.79 -13.14 13.67
N LEU A 106 16.24 -12.07 12.99
CA LEU A 106 17.57 -11.91 12.44
C LEU A 106 18.11 -13.28 12.03
N GLU A 107 17.61 -13.85 10.94
CA GLU A 107 17.87 -15.24 10.52
C GLU A 107 19.30 -15.68 10.89
N GLY A 108 19.46 -16.39 12.00
CA GLY A 108 20.74 -16.90 12.51
C GLY A 108 21.72 -15.90 13.15
N MET A 109 21.46 -14.59 13.16
CA MET A 109 22.39 -13.57 13.67
C MET A 109 22.19 -13.26 15.16
N PRO A 110 23.26 -13.08 15.96
CA PRO A 110 23.17 -12.76 17.38
C PRO A 110 22.42 -11.46 17.67
N LYS A 111 21.48 -11.49 18.61
CA LYS A 111 20.85 -10.27 19.13
C LYS A 111 21.80 -9.56 20.08
N LEU A 112 22.12 -8.31 19.77
CA LEU A 112 23.04 -7.48 20.57
C LEU A 112 22.36 -6.74 21.73
N TYR A 113 21.07 -6.98 21.96
CA TYR A 113 20.27 -6.33 23.00
C TYR A 113 19.41 -7.35 23.77
N ASP A 114 19.09 -7.03 25.03
CA ASP A 114 18.19 -7.86 25.84
C ASP A 114 16.74 -7.72 25.32
N PRO A 115 16.04 -8.82 24.99
CA PRO A 115 14.64 -8.78 24.57
C PRO A 115 13.67 -8.18 25.60
N LYS A 116 14.06 -8.09 26.88
CA LYS A 116 13.25 -7.48 27.95
C LYS A 116 13.42 -5.97 28.06
N MET A 117 14.45 -5.39 27.44
CA MET A 117 14.72 -3.95 27.49
C MET A 117 13.67 -3.17 26.69
N GLU A 118 13.40 -1.92 27.11
CA GLU A 118 12.57 -1.01 26.31
C GLU A 118 13.22 -0.78 24.94
N ARG A 119 12.42 -0.90 23.88
CA ARG A 119 12.93 -0.88 22.49
C ARG A 119 13.63 0.43 22.13
N LYS A 120 13.21 1.54 22.73
CA LYS A 120 13.86 2.85 22.55
C LYS A 120 15.28 2.85 23.13
N GLU A 121 15.44 2.27 24.32
CA GLU A 121 16.72 2.20 25.02
C GLU A 121 17.66 1.23 24.29
N ALA A 122 17.14 0.09 23.84
CA ALA A 122 17.88 -0.86 23.00
C ALA A 122 18.37 -0.20 21.70
N LEU A 123 17.53 0.61 21.03
CA LEU A 123 17.93 1.33 19.82
C LEU A 123 19.03 2.38 20.09
N GLN A 124 18.94 3.09 21.20
CA GLN A 124 19.96 4.06 21.62
C GLN A 124 21.29 3.37 21.98
N ALA A 125 21.23 2.24 22.69
CA ALA A 125 22.41 1.44 23.00
C ALA A 125 23.07 0.93 21.72
N LEU A 126 22.30 0.38 20.77
CA LEU A 126 22.82 -0.07 19.48
C LEU A 126 23.43 1.07 18.66
N LEU A 127 22.81 2.25 18.67
CA LEU A 127 23.36 3.42 18.00
C LEU A 127 24.72 3.83 18.61
N ASN A 128 24.83 3.83 19.94
CA ASN A 128 26.09 4.09 20.62
C ASN A 128 27.15 3.04 20.27
N THR A 129 26.78 1.75 20.21
CA THR A 129 27.71 0.69 19.79
C THR A 129 28.18 0.88 18.34
N LEU A 130 27.28 1.30 17.43
CA LEU A 130 27.60 1.57 16.04
C LEU A 130 28.58 2.74 15.90
N ILE A 131 28.33 3.83 16.64
CA ILE A 131 29.20 5.02 16.64
C ILE A 131 30.58 4.66 17.20
N HIS A 132 30.64 3.94 18.33
CA HIS A 132 31.92 3.52 18.92
C HIS A 132 32.72 2.61 17.98
N ALA A 133 32.08 1.62 17.36
CA ALA A 133 32.74 0.73 16.40
C ALA A 133 33.25 1.49 15.17
N TYR A 134 32.49 2.49 14.69
CA TYR A 134 32.94 3.35 13.59
C TYR A 134 34.15 4.21 13.97
N MET A 135 34.15 4.78 15.18
CA MET A 135 35.32 5.53 15.67
C MET A 135 36.53 4.62 15.86
N GLU A 136 36.37 3.41 16.38
CA GLU A 136 37.46 2.43 16.49
C GLU A 136 37.98 2.01 15.11
N LEU A 137 37.11 1.90 14.10
CA LEU A 137 37.53 1.65 12.72
C LEU A 137 38.39 2.79 12.18
N LEU A 138 37.97 4.05 12.39
CA LEU A 138 38.75 5.21 11.97
C LEU A 138 40.11 5.27 12.67
N ASP A 139 40.16 5.01 13.99
CA ASP A 139 41.41 4.96 14.74
C ASP A 139 42.32 3.81 14.27
N ALA A 140 41.75 2.63 13.98
CA ALA A 140 42.50 1.50 13.45
C ALA A 140 43.08 1.82 12.06
N LEU A 141 42.29 2.43 11.17
CA LEU A 141 42.74 2.83 9.85
C LEU A 141 43.78 3.95 9.89
N ALA A 142 43.63 4.91 10.81
CA ALA A 142 44.56 6.02 10.97
C ALA A 142 45.92 5.56 11.53
N ASN A 143 45.92 4.63 12.49
CA ASN A 143 47.14 4.19 13.17
C ASN A 143 47.84 2.99 12.51
N GLN A 144 47.07 2.07 11.92
CA GLN A 144 47.57 0.78 11.41
C GLN A 144 47.56 0.70 9.88
N GLY A 145 46.96 1.68 9.21
CA GLY A 145 46.76 1.69 7.75
C GLY A 145 45.75 0.62 7.30
N PRO A 146 45.25 0.69 6.06
CA PRO A 146 44.41 -0.38 5.52
C PRO A 146 45.25 -1.66 5.42
N THR A 147 44.77 -2.76 6.00
CA THR A 147 45.38 -4.09 5.88
C THR A 147 45.28 -4.53 4.41
N SER A 148 46.22 -4.07 3.58
CA SER A 148 46.29 -4.44 2.17
C SER A 148 46.74 -5.90 2.04
N LEU A 149 46.22 -6.57 1.01
CA LEU A 149 46.40 -7.96 0.53
C LEU A 149 47.83 -8.55 0.53
N SER A 150 48.85 -7.86 1.05
CA SER A 150 50.28 -8.15 0.84
C SER A 150 50.97 -8.90 1.98
N THR A 151 50.27 -9.28 3.06
CA THR A 151 50.85 -10.12 4.11
C THR A 151 50.22 -11.52 4.10
N PRO A 152 50.93 -12.54 3.58
CA PRO A 152 50.48 -13.92 3.67
C PRO A 152 50.85 -14.45 5.06
N ALA A 153 50.03 -14.21 6.08
CA ALA A 153 50.24 -14.85 7.38
C ALA A 153 48.95 -15.00 8.20
N GLY A 154 48.33 -16.18 8.12
CA GLY A 154 47.48 -16.77 9.16
C GLY A 154 45.95 -16.61 9.00
N PRO A 155 45.16 -17.55 9.55
CA PRO A 155 43.69 -17.59 9.44
C PRO A 155 42.97 -16.64 10.41
N THR A 156 43.61 -15.55 10.83
CA THR A 156 43.05 -14.60 11.81
C THR A 156 42.45 -13.41 11.07
N THR A 157 41.13 -13.25 11.14
CA THR A 157 40.42 -12.07 10.64
C THR A 157 41.11 -10.81 11.17
N SER A 158 41.41 -9.85 10.28
CA SER A 158 42.09 -8.62 10.69
C SER A 158 41.26 -7.92 11.76
N LYS A 159 41.90 -7.15 12.66
CA LYS A 159 41.18 -6.31 13.64
C LYS A 159 40.14 -5.43 12.94
N THR A 160 40.46 -4.92 11.75
CA THR A 160 39.54 -4.15 10.91
C THR A 160 38.33 -4.98 10.47
N ASP A 161 38.52 -6.24 10.09
CA ASP A 161 37.43 -7.12 9.64
C ASP A 161 36.47 -7.45 10.79
N GLN A 162 37.00 -7.62 12.00
CA GLN A 162 36.18 -7.81 13.21
C GLN A 162 35.33 -6.57 13.50
N ILE A 163 35.93 -5.38 13.44
CA ILE A 163 35.20 -4.12 13.65
C ILE A 163 34.11 -3.92 12.58
N VAL A 164 34.41 -4.20 11.32
CA VAL A 164 33.42 -4.14 10.23
C VAL A 164 32.28 -5.14 10.47
N SER A 165 32.58 -6.37 10.87
CA SER A 165 31.57 -7.37 11.24
C SER A 165 30.68 -6.90 12.40
N HIS A 166 31.25 -6.23 13.40
CA HIS A 166 30.49 -5.62 14.50
C HIS A 166 29.56 -4.50 14.02
N ILE A 167 30.01 -3.65 13.08
CA ILE A 167 29.20 -2.59 12.46
C ILE A 167 28.02 -3.20 11.70
N GLU A 168 28.27 -4.22 10.87
CA GLU A 168 27.22 -4.91 10.11
C GLU A 168 26.18 -5.54 11.04
N LEU A 169 26.63 -6.26 12.07
CA LEU A 169 25.75 -6.88 13.05
C LEU A 169 24.91 -5.84 13.82
N ALA A 170 25.49 -4.70 14.20
CA ALA A 170 24.76 -3.61 14.84
C ALA A 170 23.69 -3.02 13.89
N ALA A 171 24.03 -2.80 12.62
CA ALA A 171 23.10 -2.29 11.61
C ALA A 171 21.92 -3.26 11.37
N PHE A 172 22.19 -4.56 11.27
CA PHE A 172 21.13 -5.57 11.17
C PHE A 172 20.23 -5.58 12.39
N ASN A 173 20.81 -5.51 13.61
CA ASN A 173 20.05 -5.44 14.86
C ASN A 173 19.15 -4.20 14.93
N ILE A 174 19.65 -3.04 14.49
CA ILE A 174 18.87 -1.80 14.38
C ILE A 174 17.71 -1.98 13.38
N HIS A 175 17.98 -2.57 12.21
CA HIS A 175 16.96 -2.82 11.19
C HIS A 175 15.84 -3.73 11.73
N GLY A 176 16.21 -4.84 12.39
CA GLY A 176 15.27 -5.76 13.02
C GLY A 176 14.40 -5.06 14.07
N LEU A 177 15.00 -4.25 14.93
CA LEU A 177 14.29 -3.52 15.98
C LEU A 177 13.33 -2.45 15.40
N CYS A 178 13.74 -1.75 14.33
CA CYS A 178 12.87 -0.84 13.58
C CYS A 178 11.68 -1.59 12.95
N ASN A 179 11.90 -2.80 12.43
CA ASN A 179 10.83 -3.62 11.88
C ASN A 179 9.81 -4.03 12.94
N GLU A 180 10.26 -4.37 14.15
CA GLU A 180 9.36 -4.63 15.29
C GLU A 180 8.52 -3.41 15.72
N LEU A 181 9.02 -2.19 15.48
CA LEU A 181 8.30 -0.96 15.81
C LEU A 181 7.24 -0.59 14.77
N ARG A 182 7.27 -1.14 13.55
CA ARG A 182 6.32 -0.83 12.46
C ARG A 182 4.85 -1.02 12.86
N PRO A 183 4.43 -2.10 13.53
CA PRO A 183 3.03 -2.27 13.93
C PRO A 183 2.57 -1.21 14.95
N ARG A 184 3.44 -0.79 15.88
CA ARG A 184 3.13 0.30 16.82
C ARG A 184 3.01 1.63 16.08
N GLN A 185 3.95 1.92 15.18
CA GLN A 185 3.92 3.11 14.33
C GLN A 185 2.62 3.19 13.51
N ALA A 186 2.23 2.10 12.84
CA ALA A 186 1.00 2.04 12.05
C ALA A 186 -0.25 2.37 12.89
N ARG A 187 -0.33 1.86 14.12
CA ARG A 187 -1.44 2.15 15.05
C ARG A 187 -1.47 3.61 15.46
N GLU A 188 -0.34 4.21 15.81
CA GLU A 188 -0.29 5.62 16.18
C GLU A 188 -0.59 6.54 15.00
N THR A 189 -0.08 6.21 13.80
CA THR A 189 -0.42 6.90 12.55
C THR A 189 -1.93 6.84 12.29
N LEU A 190 -2.56 5.67 12.43
CA LEU A 190 -4.01 5.55 12.25
C LEU A 190 -4.78 6.40 13.27
N LYS A 191 -4.39 6.39 14.55
CA LYS A 191 -4.99 7.25 15.57
C LYS A 191 -4.87 8.73 15.21
N LEU A 192 -3.73 9.16 14.67
CA LEU A 192 -3.52 10.54 14.23
C LEU A 192 -4.48 10.90 13.08
N ILE A 193 -4.55 10.05 12.05
CA ILE A 193 -5.45 10.23 10.90
C ILE A 193 -6.91 10.32 11.37
N MET A 194 -7.35 9.44 12.26
CA MET A 194 -8.72 9.45 12.77
C MET A 194 -9.04 10.72 13.57
N ARG A 195 -8.10 11.21 14.39
CA ARG A 195 -8.25 12.49 15.10
C ARG A 195 -8.36 13.65 14.13
N GLN A 196 -7.55 13.65 13.07
CA GLN A 196 -7.63 14.67 12.02
C GLN A 196 -8.99 14.64 11.31
N GLN A 197 -9.47 13.47 10.90
CA GLN A 197 -10.78 13.31 10.27
C GLN A 197 -11.91 13.79 11.18
N ALA A 198 -11.86 13.49 12.48
CA ALA A 198 -12.85 13.98 13.44
C ALA A 198 -12.82 15.51 13.56
N ARG A 199 -11.63 16.12 13.59
CA ARG A 199 -11.46 17.58 13.60
C ARG A 199 -12.03 18.22 12.34
N GLU A 200 -11.73 17.67 11.17
CA GLU A 200 -12.24 18.16 9.88
C GLU A 200 -13.77 18.08 9.81
N LYS A 201 -14.37 16.98 10.27
CA LYS A 201 -15.83 16.83 10.33
C LYS A 201 -16.46 17.88 11.25
N ARG A 202 -15.89 18.15 12.42
CA ARG A 202 -16.36 19.19 13.34
C ARG A 202 -16.25 20.60 12.74
N LEU A 203 -15.14 20.92 12.09
CA LEU A 203 -14.95 22.21 11.44
C LEU A 203 -15.93 22.43 10.28
N LYS A 204 -16.17 21.38 9.47
CA LYS A 204 -17.18 21.41 8.40
C LYS A 204 -18.59 21.62 8.98
N ALA A 205 -18.96 20.89 10.04
CA ALA A 205 -20.25 21.05 10.70
C ALA A 205 -20.43 22.47 11.27
N ALA A 206 -19.42 23.00 11.96
CA ALA A 206 -19.45 24.36 12.49
C ALA A 206 -19.59 25.42 11.36
N ARG A 207 -18.93 25.21 10.23
CA ARG A 207 -19.07 26.08 9.05
C ARG A 207 -20.49 26.04 8.49
N VAL A 208 -21.08 24.85 8.35
CA VAL A 208 -22.45 24.69 7.85
C VAL A 208 -23.45 25.37 8.78
N ILE A 209 -23.33 25.16 10.10
CA ILE A 209 -24.18 25.81 11.10
C ILE A 209 -24.10 27.34 10.96
N ARG A 210 -22.89 27.89 10.88
CA ARG A 210 -22.68 29.34 10.69
C ARG A 210 -23.30 29.86 9.39
N THR A 211 -23.17 29.14 8.28
CA THR A 211 -23.80 29.54 7.01
C THR A 211 -25.33 29.47 7.07
N CYS A 212 -25.89 28.47 7.76
CA CYS A 212 -27.33 28.37 7.95
C CYS A 212 -27.88 29.51 8.82
N GLU A 213 -27.15 29.91 9.86
CA GLU A 213 -27.50 31.07 10.70
C GLU A 213 -27.47 32.37 9.90
N ASP A 214 -26.44 32.58 9.08
CA ASP A 214 -26.33 33.75 8.20
C ASP A 214 -27.50 33.79 7.20
N LEU A 215 -27.78 32.69 6.49
CA LEU A 215 -28.92 32.58 5.57
C LEU A 215 -30.27 32.82 6.26
N ARG A 216 -30.46 32.28 7.47
CA ARG A 216 -31.69 32.55 8.26
C ARG A 216 -31.81 34.03 8.61
N SER A 217 -30.70 34.69 8.97
CA SER A 217 -30.70 36.13 9.25
C SER A 217 -31.04 36.97 8.02
N GLN A 218 -30.54 36.58 6.84
CA GLN A 218 -30.85 37.24 5.57
C GLN A 218 -32.32 37.06 5.17
N LEU A 219 -32.86 35.84 5.31
CA LEU A 219 -34.29 35.59 5.07
C LEU A 219 -35.19 36.34 6.05
N ALA A 220 -34.79 36.44 7.32
CA ALA A 220 -35.54 37.22 8.30
C ALA A 220 -35.58 38.70 7.92
N ARG A 221 -34.45 39.29 7.50
CA ARG A 221 -34.39 40.67 7.00
C ARG A 221 -35.32 40.89 5.81
N LEU A 222 -35.24 40.04 4.79
CA LEU A 222 -36.12 40.12 3.61
C LEU A 222 -37.61 39.97 3.93
N LYS A 223 -37.96 39.20 4.97
CA LYS A 223 -39.36 39.04 5.41
C LYS A 223 -39.88 40.27 6.16
N THR A 224 -39.02 40.97 6.89
CA THR A 224 -39.39 42.24 7.55
C THR A 224 -39.53 43.40 6.59
N ASP A 225 -39.00 43.28 5.36
CA ASP A 225 -39.30 44.20 4.27
C ASP A 225 -40.62 43.73 3.62
N PRO A 226 -41.78 44.34 3.92
CA PRO A 226 -43.03 43.91 3.33
C PRO A 226 -42.97 44.13 1.82
N ILE A 227 -43.34 43.07 1.09
CA ILE A 227 -43.55 43.11 -0.36
C ILE A 227 -44.59 44.20 -0.64
N VAL A 228 -44.13 45.36 -1.11
CA VAL A 228 -44.96 46.26 -1.90
C VAL A 228 -45.24 45.50 -3.18
N ALA A 229 -46.43 44.91 -3.27
CA ALA A 229 -46.96 44.43 -4.53
C ALA A 229 -47.25 45.68 -5.38
N ASP A 230 -46.32 46.02 -6.27
CA ASP A 230 -46.55 46.99 -7.32
C ASP A 230 -46.74 46.25 -8.64
N ASP A 231 -47.93 46.40 -9.18
CA ASP A 231 -48.40 45.86 -10.45
C ASP A 231 -48.10 46.93 -11.52
N GLY A 232 -47.28 46.59 -12.51
CA GLY A 232 -47.22 47.32 -13.79
C GLY A 232 -46.36 48.59 -13.88
N ASN A 233 -45.14 48.39 -14.39
CA ASN A 233 -44.43 49.20 -15.39
C ASN A 233 -43.58 50.45 -14.97
N SER A 234 -42.38 50.50 -15.59
CA SER A 234 -41.36 51.57 -15.73
C SER A 234 -40.63 52.09 -14.48
N ASP A 235 -39.43 51.56 -14.19
CA ASP A 235 -38.14 52.15 -14.60
C ASP A 235 -36.97 51.41 -13.93
N LEU A 236 -36.04 50.91 -14.73
CA LEU A 236 -34.80 50.26 -14.31
C LEU A 236 -33.73 51.31 -13.96
N PRO A 237 -33.19 51.34 -12.72
CA PRO A 237 -31.80 51.67 -12.52
C PRO A 237 -30.97 50.39 -12.61
N ALA A 238 -29.92 50.45 -13.43
CA ALA A 238 -29.04 49.35 -13.76
C ALA A 238 -28.48 48.62 -12.52
N PRO A 239 -28.35 47.28 -12.56
CA PRO A 239 -27.76 46.51 -11.46
C PRO A 239 -26.27 46.87 -11.29
N PRO A 240 -25.74 46.91 -10.05
CA PRO A 240 -24.30 46.83 -9.88
C PRO A 240 -23.82 45.50 -10.47
N ALA A 241 -22.82 45.60 -11.34
CA ALA A 241 -22.24 44.50 -12.09
C ALA A 241 -21.94 43.28 -11.20
N PRO A 242 -22.05 42.06 -11.75
CA PRO A 242 -21.64 40.85 -11.04
C PRO A 242 -20.17 40.99 -10.66
N SER A 243 -19.88 41.03 -9.36
CA SER A 243 -18.55 40.69 -8.88
C SER A 243 -18.29 39.27 -9.35
N VAL A 244 -17.48 39.17 -10.40
CA VAL A 244 -16.94 37.94 -10.96
C VAL A 244 -16.61 37.01 -9.80
N SER A 245 -17.40 35.97 -9.68
CA SER A 245 -17.05 34.76 -8.97
C SER A 245 -15.62 34.45 -9.38
N ALA A 246 -14.68 34.58 -8.44
CA ALA A 246 -13.39 33.96 -8.60
C ALA A 246 -13.67 32.51 -9.04
N PRO A 247 -13.03 32.02 -10.11
CA PRO A 247 -13.19 30.64 -10.49
C PRO A 247 -12.89 29.82 -9.24
N LEU A 248 -13.80 28.91 -8.89
CA LEU A 248 -13.41 27.70 -8.19
C LEU A 248 -12.10 27.24 -8.86
N PRO A 249 -10.99 27.06 -8.13
CA PRO A 249 -9.84 26.45 -8.76
C PRO A 249 -10.36 25.14 -9.32
N ALA A 250 -10.21 25.03 -10.64
CA ALA A 250 -10.54 23.85 -11.40
C ALA A 250 -10.12 22.63 -10.58
N GLU A 251 -10.97 21.61 -10.59
CA GLU A 251 -10.54 20.25 -10.39
C GLU A 251 -9.45 19.97 -11.43
N ALA A 252 -8.23 20.40 -11.13
CA ALA A 252 -7.05 19.80 -11.67
C ALA A 252 -7.10 18.39 -11.11
N SER A 253 -7.54 17.47 -11.96
CA SER A 253 -7.10 16.08 -11.99
C SER A 253 -5.58 16.05 -12.05
N GLN A 254 -4.93 16.50 -10.98
CA GLN A 254 -3.63 16.00 -10.61
C GLN A 254 -3.96 14.65 -10.00
N SER A 255 -3.86 13.63 -10.84
CA SER A 255 -3.42 12.31 -10.44
C SER A 255 -2.09 12.47 -9.68
N ALA A 256 -2.16 12.98 -8.45
CA ALA A 256 -1.14 12.76 -7.46
C ALA A 256 -1.30 11.28 -7.12
N THR A 257 -0.56 10.46 -7.87
CA THR A 257 -0.11 9.14 -7.46
C THR A 257 0.54 9.32 -6.09
N ARG A 258 -0.27 9.39 -5.04
CA ARG A 258 0.21 9.39 -3.67
C ARG A 258 0.76 7.99 -3.47
N PRO A 259 2.06 7.85 -3.15
CA PRO A 259 2.60 6.54 -2.86
C PRO A 259 1.82 5.99 -1.68
N ILE A 260 1.10 4.90 -1.92
CA ILE A 260 0.52 4.05 -0.90
C ILE A 260 1.72 3.58 -0.05
N GLY A 261 2.00 4.28 1.05
CA GLY A 261 3.13 3.97 1.93
C GLY A 261 4.06 5.13 2.32
N GLY A 262 3.83 6.37 1.87
CA GLY A 262 4.62 7.52 2.34
C GLY A 262 4.17 8.03 3.71
N TYR A 263 5.06 8.00 4.72
CA TYR A 263 4.82 8.68 5.99
C TYR A 263 4.73 10.19 5.76
N ASP A 264 3.65 10.83 6.21
CA ASP A 264 3.52 12.29 6.16
C ASP A 264 4.30 12.92 7.32
N TYR A 265 5.60 13.16 7.07
CA TYR A 265 6.53 13.73 8.04
C TYR A 265 6.15 15.16 8.43
N GLU A 266 5.44 15.91 7.58
CA GLU A 266 4.99 17.27 7.87
C GLU A 266 3.96 17.29 9.02
N LEU A 267 3.07 16.29 9.06
CA LEU A 267 2.09 16.11 10.14
C LEU A 267 2.75 15.78 11.49
N LEU A 268 3.81 14.97 11.48
CA LEU A 268 4.59 14.67 12.68
C LEU A 268 5.37 15.89 13.16
N LEU A 269 6.00 16.63 12.25
CA LEU A 269 6.72 17.86 12.57
C LEU A 269 5.79 18.95 13.13
N ALA A 270 4.59 19.12 12.56
CA ALA A 270 3.58 20.04 13.08
C ALA A 270 3.14 19.68 14.51
N THR A 271 2.99 18.38 14.80
CA THR A 271 2.62 17.90 16.13
C THR A 271 3.74 18.09 17.14
N VAL A 272 5.00 17.88 16.74
CA VAL A 272 6.19 18.10 17.58
C VAL A 272 6.37 19.59 17.85
N ARG A 273 6.21 20.47 16.85
CA ARG A 273 6.25 21.94 17.02
C ARG A 273 5.15 22.44 17.95
N ALA A 274 3.93 21.92 17.81
CA ALA A 274 2.81 22.27 18.70
C ALA A 274 3.04 21.85 20.16
N LYS A 275 3.83 20.81 20.40
CA LYS A 275 4.24 20.39 21.76
C LYS A 275 5.42 21.18 22.32
N LEU A 276 6.30 21.69 21.47
CA LEU A 276 7.51 22.42 21.89
C LEU A 276 7.26 23.91 22.12
N HIS A 277 6.26 24.51 21.46
CA HIS A 277 5.88 25.92 21.66
C HIS A 277 4.37 26.06 21.89
N PRO A 278 3.86 25.77 23.11
CA PRO A 278 2.44 25.90 23.40
C PRO A 278 1.96 27.36 23.54
N ASN A 279 2.85 28.35 23.59
CA ASN A 279 2.51 29.76 23.77
C ASN A 279 3.38 30.69 22.91
N THR A 280 2.93 30.95 21.68
CA THR A 280 3.16 32.23 20.99
C THR A 280 1.90 32.52 20.18
N SER A 281 0.92 33.15 20.84
CA SER A 281 -0.03 34.05 20.17
C SER A 281 0.62 35.40 19.99
#